data_AF-A0A5C7J716-F1
#
_entry.id   AF-A0A5C7J716-F1
#
_cell.length_a   1.000
_cell.length_b   1.000
_cell.length_c   1.000
_cell.angle_alpha   90.00
_cell.angle_beta   90.00
_cell.angle_gamma   90.00
#
_symmetry.space_group_name_H-M   'P 1'
#
loop_
_entity.id
_entity.type
_entity.pdbx_description
1 polymer ?
#
loop_
_entity_poly.entity_id
_entity_poly.type
_entity_poly.pdbx_seq_one_letter_code
_entity_poly.pdbx_strand_id
1 'polypeptide(L)'
;MRLLQIAALTVVLLGAGAVRADVFKCVDEEGRVTYTNTKGGKGCTALSQDLPVSSVPSASPQKKPAPTPGAFPKVDGETQRARDNDRRKILEDELATEQRSLEQARKELADAESDPETFRRKGGGTGRNVAAYEEKVKPLQDKVSLHERNIEALKKEIGNLR
;
A
#
# COMPACT_ATOMS: atom_id res chain seq x y z
N MET A 1 -42.74 9.59 -30.84
CA MET A 1 -41.89 10.53 -30.06
C MET A 1 -40.83 9.82 -29.22
N ARG A 2 -41.16 8.80 -28.40
CA ARG A 2 -40.17 8.06 -27.59
C ARG A 2 -39.05 7.37 -28.39
N LEU A 3 -39.35 6.83 -29.58
CA LEU A 3 -38.34 6.20 -30.46
C LEU A 3 -37.33 7.21 -31.04
N LEU A 4 -37.77 8.44 -31.34
CA LEU A 4 -36.87 9.52 -31.77
C LEU A 4 -35.98 10.02 -30.62
N GLN A 5 -36.48 10.03 -29.38
CA GLN A 5 -35.68 10.39 -28.21
C GLN A 5 -34.61 9.34 -27.88
N ILE A 6 -34.92 8.04 -28.04
CA ILE A 6 -33.96 6.95 -27.83
C ILE A 6 -32.87 6.96 -28.92
N ALA A 7 -33.25 7.22 -30.17
CA ALA A 7 -32.29 7.38 -31.27
C ALA A 7 -31.39 8.61 -31.08
N ALA A 8 -31.92 9.72 -30.58
CA ALA A 8 -31.12 10.91 -30.27
C ALA A 8 -30.12 10.66 -29.11
N LEU A 9 -30.52 9.89 -28.09
CA LEU A 9 -29.65 9.58 -26.94
C LEU A 9 -28.49 8.63 -27.31
N THR A 10 -28.72 7.71 -28.24
CA THR A 10 -27.68 6.78 -28.72
C THR A 10 -26.65 7.47 -29.63
N VAL A 11 -27.06 8.47 -30.43
CA VAL A 11 -26.12 9.25 -31.26
C VAL A 11 -25.20 10.13 -30.41
N VAL A 12 -25.67 10.67 -29.27
CA VAL A 12 -24.84 11.48 -28.37
C VAL A 12 -23.76 10.63 -27.66
N LEU A 13 -24.02 9.35 -27.38
CA LEU A 13 -23.05 8.47 -26.71
C LEU A 13 -21.89 8.05 -27.63
N LEU A 14 -22.06 8.08 -28.96
CA LEU A 14 -20.98 7.77 -29.92
C LEU A 14 -20.07 8.98 -30.24
N GLY A 15 -20.38 10.17 -29.72
CA GLY A 15 -19.62 11.41 -29.98
C GLY A 15 -18.44 11.68 -29.03
N ALA A 16 -18.19 10.82 -28.04
CA ALA A 16 -17.06 10.97 -27.13
C ALA A 16 -15.75 10.58 -27.84
N GLY A 17 -15.13 11.53 -28.54
CA GLY A 17 -13.81 11.35 -29.14
C GLY A 17 -12.77 10.98 -28.08
N ALA A 18 -11.89 10.03 -28.40
CA ALA A 18 -10.80 9.65 -27.52
C ALA A 18 -9.83 10.83 -27.36
N VAL A 19 -9.74 11.40 -26.15
CA VAL A 19 -8.69 12.35 -25.80
C VAL A 19 -7.37 11.58 -25.72
N ARG A 20 -6.49 11.78 -26.71
CA ARG A 20 -5.11 11.27 -26.65
C ARG A 20 -4.22 12.30 -25.98
N ALA A 21 -3.65 11.93 -24.84
CA ALA A 21 -2.58 12.66 -24.21
C ALA A 21 -1.23 12.13 -24.74
N ASP A 22 -0.65 12.83 -25.71
CA ASP A 22 0.70 12.53 -26.19
C ASP A 22 1.71 13.14 -25.21
N VAL A 23 2.60 12.31 -24.65
CA VAL A 23 3.69 12.76 -23.77
C VAL A 23 4.99 12.75 -24.57
N PHE A 24 5.75 13.83 -24.51
CA PHE A 24 7.04 13.98 -25.20
C PHE A 24 8.18 14.02 -24.21
N LYS A 25 9.26 13.29 -24.53
CA LYS A 25 10.56 13.41 -23.86
C LYS A 25 11.45 14.34 -24.68
N CYS A 26 11.83 15.47 -24.11
CA CYS A 26 12.74 16.43 -24.70
C CYS A 26 14.11 16.33 -24.04
N VAL A 27 15.17 16.37 -24.84
CA VAL A 27 16.55 16.47 -24.37
C VAL A 27 17.13 17.76 -24.94
N ASP A 28 17.60 18.66 -24.09
CA ASP A 28 18.26 19.90 -24.51
C ASP A 28 19.75 19.69 -24.85
N GLU A 29 20.41 20.74 -25.34
CA GLU A 29 21.84 20.72 -25.73
C GLU A 29 22.76 20.44 -24.52
N GLU A 30 22.30 20.69 -23.29
CA GLU A 30 23.03 20.37 -22.06
C GLU A 30 22.68 18.98 -21.49
N GLY A 31 21.84 18.21 -22.19
CA GLY A 31 21.45 16.85 -21.83
C GLY A 31 20.38 16.77 -20.73
N ARG A 32 19.72 17.87 -20.36
CA ARG A 32 18.61 17.84 -19.40
C ARG A 32 17.37 17.28 -20.06
N VAL A 33 16.70 16.39 -19.33
CA VAL A 33 15.50 15.70 -19.78
C VAL A 33 14.27 16.39 -19.20
N THR A 34 13.35 16.79 -20.07
CA THR A 34 12.04 17.35 -19.68
C THR A 34 10.91 16.54 -20.32
N TYR A 35 9.86 16.27 -19.54
CA TYR A 35 8.64 15.60 -20.01
C TYR A 35 7.53 16.64 -20.15
N THR A 36 6.89 16.70 -21.32
CA THR A 36 5.82 17.67 -21.61
C THR A 36 4.65 17.02 -22.34
N ASN A 37 3.44 17.55 -22.13
CA ASN A 37 2.20 17.16 -22.81
C ASN A 37 1.89 18.04 -24.03
N THR A 38 2.74 19.01 -24.34
CA THR A 38 2.64 19.86 -25.53
C THR A 38 3.66 19.41 -26.57
N LYS A 39 3.35 19.57 -27.86
CA LYS A 39 4.31 19.26 -28.95
C LYS A 39 5.55 20.13 -28.78
N GLY A 40 6.59 19.54 -28.19
CA GLY A 40 7.87 20.21 -27.98
C GLY A 40 8.65 20.36 -29.29
N GLY A 41 9.50 21.38 -29.35
CA GLY A 41 10.31 21.71 -30.53
C GLY A 41 11.43 20.71 -30.81
N LYS A 42 12.53 21.18 -31.42
CA LYS A 42 13.70 20.35 -31.74
C LYS A 42 14.23 19.64 -30.47
N GLY A 43 14.56 18.35 -30.59
CA GLY A 43 15.06 17.52 -29.47
C GLY A 43 13.98 16.75 -28.69
N CYS A 44 12.72 16.84 -29.10
CA CYS A 44 11.61 16.13 -28.46
C CYS A 44 11.19 14.87 -29.23
N THR A 45 10.97 13.77 -28.51
CA THR A 45 10.52 12.47 -29.03
C THR A 45 9.23 12.06 -28.34
N ALA A 46 8.24 11.59 -29.11
CA ALA A 46 6.98 11.11 -28.55
C ALA A 46 7.21 9.79 -27.78
N LEU A 47 6.80 9.74 -26.52
CA LEU A 47 6.79 8.50 -25.73
C LEU A 47 5.58 7.69 -26.15
N SER A 48 5.81 6.55 -26.79
CA SER A 48 4.74 5.62 -27.12
C SER A 48 4.13 5.06 -25.83
N GLN A 49 2.79 5.08 -25.72
CA GLN A 49 2.06 4.54 -24.57
C GLN A 49 2.24 3.00 -24.44
N ASP A 50 2.72 2.35 -25.50
CA ASP A 50 2.98 0.90 -25.55
C ASP A 50 4.38 0.49 -25.08
N LEU A 51 5.18 1.39 -24.49
CA LEU A 51 6.38 0.94 -23.79
C LEU A 51 5.97 0.15 -22.55
N PRO A 52 6.36 -1.13 -22.40
CA PRO A 52 6.21 -1.80 -21.12
C PRO A 52 6.98 -0.96 -20.11
N VAL A 53 6.25 -0.35 -19.17
CA VAL A 53 6.83 0.31 -18.00
C VAL A 53 7.39 -0.81 -17.13
N SER A 54 8.55 -1.32 -17.51
CA SER A 54 9.31 -2.24 -16.67
C SER A 54 9.81 -1.42 -15.49
N SER A 55 9.08 -1.46 -14.38
CA SER A 55 9.50 -0.96 -13.07
C SER A 55 10.73 -1.69 -12.54
N VAL A 56 11.10 -2.80 -13.19
CA VAL A 56 12.37 -3.48 -13.01
C VAL A 56 13.36 -2.93 -14.05
N PRO A 57 14.46 -2.28 -13.64
CA PRO A 57 15.56 -2.03 -14.54
C PRO A 57 15.98 -3.39 -15.12
N SER A 58 15.95 -3.53 -16.46
CA SER A 58 16.68 -4.61 -17.11
C SER A 58 18.10 -4.57 -16.56
N ALA A 59 18.60 -5.71 -16.07
CA ALA A 59 19.91 -5.86 -15.45
C ALA A 59 20.98 -5.47 -16.46
N SER A 60 21.21 -4.17 -16.58
CA SER A 60 22.33 -3.60 -17.29
C SER A 60 23.58 -4.11 -16.58
N PRO A 61 24.67 -4.43 -17.31
CA PRO A 61 25.95 -4.72 -16.68
C PRO A 61 26.22 -3.63 -15.65
N GLN A 62 26.46 -4.01 -14.38
CA GLN A 62 26.69 -3.09 -13.28
C GLN A 62 27.68 -2.01 -13.73
N LYS A 63 27.17 -0.83 -14.09
CA LYS A 63 28.03 0.34 -14.28
C LYS A 63 28.66 0.57 -12.93
N LYS A 64 30.00 0.57 -12.91
CA LYS A 64 30.78 0.94 -11.72
C LYS A 64 30.15 2.22 -11.15
N PRO A 65 29.89 2.29 -9.82
CA PRO A 65 29.25 3.45 -9.22
C PRO A 65 30.02 4.70 -9.67
N ALA A 66 29.30 5.67 -10.22
CA ALA A 66 29.88 6.96 -10.56
C ALA A 66 30.55 7.52 -9.29
N PRO A 67 31.78 8.06 -9.38
CA PRO A 67 32.45 8.61 -8.20
C PRO A 67 31.55 9.67 -7.58
N THR A 68 31.15 9.42 -6.33
CA THR A 68 30.40 10.40 -5.54
C THR A 68 31.28 11.65 -5.45
N PRO A 69 30.75 12.87 -5.63
CA PRO A 69 31.54 14.09 -5.48
C PRO A 69 32.27 14.03 -4.13
N GLY A 70 33.60 14.21 -4.15
CA GLY A 70 34.45 14.00 -2.96
C GLY A 70 34.11 14.91 -1.76
N ALA A 71 33.23 15.91 -1.96
CA ALA A 71 32.79 16.89 -0.99
C ALA A 71 31.44 16.57 -0.32
N PHE A 72 30.83 15.40 -0.57
CA PHE A 72 29.57 15.05 0.12
C PHE A 72 29.84 14.60 1.57
N PRO A 73 29.19 15.19 2.59
CA PRO A 73 29.38 14.79 3.98
C PRO A 73 29.02 13.32 4.18
N LYS A 74 29.94 12.54 4.76
CA LYS A 74 29.70 11.15 5.15
C LYS A 74 29.39 11.10 6.64
N VAL A 75 28.39 10.32 7.01
CA VAL A 75 28.14 9.97 8.42
C VAL A 75 29.29 9.07 8.88
N ASP A 76 29.83 9.31 10.06
CA ASP A 76 30.88 8.48 10.64
C ASP A 76 30.33 7.11 11.10
N GLY A 77 31.23 6.13 11.26
CA GLY A 77 30.83 4.76 11.58
C GLY A 77 30.25 4.58 12.98
N GLU A 78 30.61 5.45 13.94
CA GLU A 78 30.05 5.40 15.29
C GLU A 78 28.60 5.89 15.28
N THR A 79 28.33 7.01 14.60
CA THR A 79 26.98 7.53 14.40
C THR A 79 26.08 6.55 13.65
N GLN A 80 26.59 5.83 12.63
CA GLN A 80 25.80 4.80 11.96
C GLN A 80 25.43 3.65 12.91
N ARG A 81 26.40 3.11 13.65
CA ARG A 81 26.15 2.03 14.62
C ARG A 81 25.18 2.44 15.73
N ALA A 82 25.30 3.66 16.24
CA ALA A 82 24.38 4.19 17.24
C ALA A 82 22.94 4.19 16.70
N ARG A 83 22.74 4.68 15.47
CA ARG A 83 21.43 4.67 14.81
C ARG A 83 20.90 3.27 14.54
N ASP A 84 21.75 2.33 14.15
CA ASP A 84 21.35 0.95 13.87
C ASP A 84 20.93 0.23 15.16
N ASN A 85 21.64 0.49 16.27
CA ASN A 85 21.25 0.01 17.61
C ASN A 85 19.93 0.63 18.08
N ASP A 86 19.76 1.94 17.88
CA ASP A 86 18.50 2.63 18.22
C ASP A 86 17.34 2.07 17.41
N ARG A 87 17.53 1.84 16.10
CA ARG A 87 16.53 1.20 15.25
C ARG A 87 16.15 -0.19 15.75
N ARG A 88 17.14 -1.01 16.11
CA ARG A 88 16.88 -2.34 16.69
C ARG A 88 16.03 -2.24 17.95
N LYS A 89 16.41 -1.34 18.87
CA LYS A 89 15.70 -1.14 20.12
C LYS A 89 14.25 -0.69 19.90
N ILE A 90 14.02 0.25 18.99
CA ILE A 90 12.66 0.70 18.63
C ILE A 90 11.81 -0.47 18.15
N LEU A 91 12.34 -1.29 17.24
CA LEU A 91 11.60 -2.45 16.71
C LEU A 91 11.33 -3.51 17.79
N GLU A 92 12.27 -3.71 18.73
CA GLU A 92 12.08 -4.61 19.87
C GLU A 92 11.00 -4.09 20.83
N ASP A 93 10.96 -2.79 21.11
CA ASP A 93 9.93 -2.15 21.93
C ASP A 93 8.53 -2.22 21.25
N GLU A 94 8.47 -2.01 19.94
CA GLU A 94 7.26 -2.19 19.13
C GLU A 94 6.79 -3.66 19.17
N LEU A 95 7.70 -4.62 19.01
CA LEU A 95 7.39 -6.04 19.10
C LEU A 95 6.83 -6.43 20.48
N ALA A 96 7.42 -5.91 21.56
CA ALA A 96 6.95 -6.15 22.92
C ALA A 96 5.58 -5.51 23.17
N THR A 97 5.29 -4.39 22.51
CA THR A 97 3.97 -3.74 22.57
C THR A 97 2.93 -4.57 21.83
N GLU A 98 3.22 -5.02 20.60
CA GLU A 98 2.32 -5.86 19.80
C GLU A 98 2.03 -7.20 20.47
N GLN A 99 3.01 -7.81 21.15
CA GLN A 99 2.78 -9.04 21.93
C GLN A 99 1.78 -8.83 23.05
N ARG A 100 1.91 -7.73 23.82
CA ARG A 100 0.95 -7.38 24.87
C ARG A 100 -0.44 -7.10 24.29
N SER A 101 -0.51 -6.41 23.16
CA SER A 101 -1.76 -6.14 22.46
C SER A 101 -2.43 -7.42 21.95
N LEU A 102 -1.67 -8.39 21.45
CA LEU A 102 -2.17 -9.71 21.06
C LEU A 102 -2.75 -10.48 22.24
N GLU A 103 -2.05 -10.50 23.37
CA GLU A 103 -2.54 -11.17 24.59
C GLU A 103 -3.87 -10.56 25.05
N GLN A 104 -3.96 -9.24 25.07
CA GLN A 104 -5.19 -8.52 25.42
C GLN A 104 -6.33 -8.81 24.42
N ALA A 105 -6.04 -8.80 23.10
CA ALA A 105 -7.03 -9.10 22.08
C ALA A 105 -7.55 -10.54 22.16
N ARG A 106 -6.68 -11.51 22.48
CA ARG A 106 -7.07 -12.91 22.72
C ARG A 106 -7.96 -13.05 23.95
N LYS A 107 -7.67 -12.30 25.01
CA LYS A 107 -8.52 -12.28 26.20
C LYS A 107 -9.91 -11.71 25.89
N GLU A 108 -9.97 -10.57 25.20
CA GLU A 108 -11.23 -9.96 24.76
C GLU A 108 -12.07 -10.91 23.89
N LEU A 109 -11.41 -11.61 22.96
CA LEU A 109 -12.06 -12.63 22.14
C LEU A 109 -12.63 -13.77 23.00
N ALA A 110 -11.82 -14.33 23.92
CA ALA A 110 -12.27 -15.41 24.80
C ALA A 110 -13.45 -14.99 25.69
N ASP A 111 -13.41 -13.77 26.24
CA ASP A 111 -14.49 -13.20 27.04
C ASP A 111 -15.77 -13.06 26.18
N ALA A 112 -15.66 -12.57 24.95
CA ALA A 112 -16.80 -12.44 24.03
C ALA A 112 -17.37 -13.79 23.57
N GLU A 113 -16.52 -14.80 23.38
CA GLU A 113 -16.95 -16.15 23.00
C GLU A 113 -17.66 -16.89 24.14
N SER A 114 -17.35 -16.54 25.39
CA SER A 114 -17.93 -17.15 26.59
C SER A 114 -19.38 -16.72 26.87
N ASP A 115 -19.83 -15.61 26.27
CA ASP A 115 -21.16 -15.03 26.49
C ASP A 115 -22.01 -15.13 25.20
N PRO A 116 -22.75 -16.23 25.01
CA PRO A 116 -23.58 -16.42 23.83
C PRO A 116 -24.77 -15.46 23.83
N GLU A 117 -24.89 -14.66 22.77
CA GLU A 117 -26.03 -13.77 22.58
C GLU A 117 -27.34 -14.58 22.48
N THR A 118 -28.29 -14.29 23.37
CA THR A 118 -29.60 -14.94 23.42
C THR A 118 -30.74 -13.93 23.36
N PHE A 119 -31.90 -14.36 22.86
CA PHE A 119 -33.10 -13.53 22.83
C PHE A 119 -34.32 -14.31 23.34
N ARG A 120 -35.28 -13.58 23.91
CA ARG A 120 -36.53 -14.17 24.42
C ARG A 120 -37.58 -14.20 23.31
N ARG A 121 -38.17 -15.36 23.05
CA ARG A 121 -39.25 -15.50 22.05
C ARG A 121 -40.57 -15.01 22.63
N LYS A 122 -41.43 -14.45 21.76
CA LYS A 122 -42.75 -13.90 22.13
C LYS A 122 -43.73 -14.94 22.74
N GLY A 123 -43.47 -16.23 22.55
CA GLY A 123 -44.25 -17.35 23.10
C GLY A 123 -43.62 -18.05 24.31
N GLY A 124 -42.57 -17.48 24.91
CA GLY A 124 -41.75 -18.17 25.91
C GLY A 124 -40.64 -19.01 25.28
N GLY A 125 -39.51 -19.14 25.99
CA GLY A 125 -38.29 -19.81 25.53
C GLY A 125 -37.17 -18.84 25.12
N THR A 126 -35.93 -19.29 25.31
CA THR A 126 -34.71 -18.56 24.95
C THR A 126 -34.15 -19.14 23.66
N GLY A 127 -33.97 -18.31 22.64
CA GLY A 127 -33.29 -18.66 21.38
C GLY A 127 -31.87 -18.10 21.35
N ARG A 128 -30.98 -18.73 20.59
CA ARG A 128 -29.63 -18.20 20.33
C ARG A 128 -29.67 -17.22 19.16
N ASN A 129 -29.02 -16.07 19.31
CA ASN A 129 -28.86 -15.09 18.25
C ASN A 129 -27.48 -15.25 17.61
N VAL A 130 -27.39 -16.10 16.58
CA VAL A 130 -26.12 -16.39 15.90
C VAL A 130 -25.58 -15.15 15.19
N ALA A 131 -26.43 -14.36 14.54
CA ALA A 131 -26.01 -13.16 13.82
C ALA A 131 -25.41 -12.10 14.77
N ALA A 132 -26.06 -11.82 15.91
CA ALA A 132 -25.51 -10.87 16.89
C ALA A 132 -24.21 -11.38 17.53
N TYR A 133 -24.10 -12.69 17.77
CA TYR A 133 -22.87 -13.30 18.25
C TYR A 133 -21.73 -13.15 17.23
N GLU A 134 -21.99 -13.42 15.95
CA GLU A 134 -21.01 -13.23 14.89
C GLU A 134 -20.57 -11.77 14.75
N GLU A 135 -21.50 -10.81 14.82
CA GLU A 135 -21.18 -9.37 14.79
C GLU A 135 -20.28 -8.93 15.95
N LYS A 136 -20.41 -9.56 17.13
CA LYS A 136 -19.56 -9.32 18.31
C LYS A 136 -18.18 -9.97 18.19
N VAL A 137 -18.14 -11.23 17.76
CA VAL A 137 -16.93 -12.07 17.79
C VAL A 137 -16.00 -11.79 16.60
N LYS A 138 -16.55 -11.62 15.40
CA LYS A 138 -15.77 -11.41 14.18
C LYS A 138 -14.76 -10.26 14.25
N PRO A 139 -15.10 -9.03 14.70
CA PRO A 139 -14.12 -7.96 14.79
C PRO A 139 -12.99 -8.25 15.79
N LEU A 140 -13.24 -9.05 16.83
CA LEU A 140 -12.22 -9.47 17.79
C LEU A 140 -11.26 -10.51 17.18
N GLN A 141 -11.78 -11.44 16.37
CA GLN A 141 -10.97 -12.38 15.59
C GLN A 141 -10.08 -11.64 14.58
N ASP A 142 -10.63 -10.63 13.90
CA ASP A 142 -9.89 -9.78 12.96
C ASP A 142 -8.77 -9.01 13.69
N LYS A 143 -9.05 -8.50 14.89
CA LYS A 143 -8.07 -7.81 15.75
C LYS A 143 -6.92 -8.74 16.17
N VAL A 144 -7.22 -9.97 16.61
CA VAL A 144 -6.19 -10.98 16.92
C VAL A 144 -5.32 -11.26 15.69
N SER A 145 -5.95 -11.53 14.54
CA SER A 145 -5.26 -11.81 13.28
C SER A 145 -4.37 -10.64 12.82
N LEU A 146 -4.79 -9.40 13.07
CA LEU A 146 -3.99 -8.21 12.79
C LEU A 146 -2.70 -8.19 13.62
N HIS A 147 -2.81 -8.34 14.94
CA HIS A 147 -1.64 -8.32 15.83
C HIS A 147 -0.66 -9.46 15.54
N GLU A 148 -1.14 -10.66 15.18
CA GLU A 148 -0.29 -11.78 14.79
C GLU A 148 0.54 -11.46 13.54
N ARG A 149 -0.07 -10.87 12.51
CA ARG A 149 0.64 -10.45 11.29
C ARG A 149 1.63 -9.32 11.57
N ASN A 150 1.29 -8.36 12.43
CA ASN A 150 2.21 -7.29 12.83
C ASN A 150 3.45 -7.86 13.52
N ILE A 151 3.27 -8.80 14.45
CA ILE A 151 4.38 -9.50 15.13
C ILE A 151 5.28 -10.23 14.13
N GLU A 152 4.70 -10.93 13.15
CA GLU A 152 5.48 -11.60 12.11
C GLU A 152 6.29 -10.60 11.27
N ALA A 153 5.68 -9.49 10.86
CA ALA A 153 6.35 -8.44 10.10
C ALA A 153 7.52 -7.82 10.88
N LEU A 154 7.31 -7.48 12.17
CA LEU A 154 8.35 -6.92 13.03
C LEU A 154 9.51 -7.89 13.25
N LYS A 155 9.21 -9.18 13.52
CA LYS A 155 10.25 -10.22 13.64
C LYS A 155 11.08 -10.33 12.37
N LYS A 156 10.44 -10.25 11.20
CA LYS A 156 11.14 -10.26 9.91
C LYS A 156 11.99 -9.02 9.72
N GLU A 157 11.51 -7.84 10.09
CA GLU A 157 12.29 -6.60 10.00
C GLU A 157 13.52 -6.64 10.90
N ILE A 158 13.37 -7.04 12.16
CA ILE A 158 14.47 -7.22 13.12
C ILE A 158 15.52 -8.22 12.59
N GLY A 159 15.06 -9.33 12.01
CA GLY A 159 15.93 -10.34 11.41
C GLY A 159 16.71 -9.84 10.18
N ASN A 160 16.25 -8.76 9.54
CA ASN A 160 16.89 -8.15 8.37
C ASN A 160 17.82 -6.98 8.72
N LEU A 161 17.91 -6.58 10.00
CA LEU A 161 18.86 -5.55 10.43
C LEU A 161 20.30 -6.08 10.27
N ARG A 162 21.15 -5.30 9.61
CA ARG A 162 22.57 -5.58 9.36
C ARG A 162 23.47 -4.72 10.22
#